data_AF-A0A3R8IQ60-F1
#
_entry.id   AF-A0A3R8IQ60-F1
#
_cell.length_a   1.000
_cell.length_b   1.000
_cell.length_c   1.000
_cell.angle_alpha   90.00
_cell.angle_beta   90.00
_cell.angle_gamma   90.00
#
_symmetry.space_group_name_H-M   'P 1'
#
loop_
_entity.id
_entity.type
_entity.pdbx_description
1 polymer ?
#
loop_
_entity_poly.entity_id
_entity_poly.type
_entity_poly.pdbx_seq_one_letter_code
_entity_poly.pdbx_strand_id
1 'polypeptide(L)'
;MTEARRQQLLHAIVDVWDRQFDPSTGLLPPPATLSCNLHYALALLETAERPRMGRAEALISRITHAILLPPPPPPPSATGFPLALIWHRHRMRLVPALQELISSTLQHFASTLRQRSSRDLDALDVFVMLSVAEFTFDSVMLAQALAQFDQLGRLIAAPASPLTSGGTRTRHAHIAAGDHWTPILIALHLMENHVRHPAVLERIEALHNSAWKQLRSLPPDNAGLHEFRSAKLATLIERITSTSSAHHDDSVPCVNDDLAGVLQVLVLNIGMPRATTAMLTAA
;
A
#
# COMPACT_ATOMS: atom_id res chain seq x y z
N MET A 1 -2.16 17.33 6.52
CA MET A 1 -3.43 17.02 7.20
C MET A 1 -3.25 17.04 8.70
N THR A 2 -4.24 17.51 9.49
CA THR A 2 -4.18 17.45 10.97
C THR A 2 -4.45 16.04 11.49
N GLU A 3 -3.96 15.72 12.68
CA GLU A 3 -4.24 14.42 13.33
C GLU A 3 -5.75 14.24 13.59
N ALA A 4 -6.47 15.31 13.95
CA ALA A 4 -7.92 15.27 14.13
C ALA A 4 -8.66 14.85 12.84
N ARG A 5 -8.26 15.39 11.68
CA ARG A 5 -8.83 14.99 10.38
C ARG A 5 -8.49 13.53 10.04
N ARG A 6 -7.26 13.09 10.34
CA ARG A 6 -6.85 11.69 10.17
C ARG A 6 -7.78 10.74 10.92
N GLN A 7 -8.01 11.05 12.21
CA GLN A 7 -8.85 10.25 13.09
C GLN A 7 -10.32 10.27 12.63
N GLN A 8 -10.84 11.44 12.22
CA GLN A 8 -12.18 11.55 11.67
C GLN A 8 -12.39 10.63 10.46
N LEU A 9 -11.46 10.66 9.49
CA LEU A 9 -11.54 9.79 8.30
C LEU A 9 -11.42 8.31 8.68
N LEU A 10 -10.52 7.97 9.61
CA LEU A 10 -10.36 6.60 10.10
C LEU A 10 -11.64 6.06 10.75
N HIS A 11 -12.27 6.86 11.63
CA HIS A 11 -13.55 6.49 12.25
C HIS A 11 -14.66 6.32 11.22
N ALA A 12 -14.75 7.23 10.25
CA ALA A 12 -15.76 7.12 9.19
C ALA A 12 -15.56 5.87 8.32
N ILE A 13 -14.33 5.48 8.00
CA ILE A 13 -14.02 4.21 7.32
C ILE A 13 -14.50 3.02 8.14
N VAL A 14 -14.17 3.00 9.44
CA VAL A 14 -14.60 1.92 10.35
C VAL A 14 -16.12 1.86 10.45
N ASP A 15 -16.81 2.99 10.57
CA ASP A 15 -18.27 3.04 10.66
C ASP A 15 -18.96 2.49 9.40
N VAL A 16 -18.39 2.73 8.21
CA VAL A 16 -18.91 2.17 6.95
C VAL A 16 -18.76 0.65 6.95
N TRP A 17 -17.60 0.13 7.34
CA TRP A 17 -17.38 -1.33 7.40
C TRP A 17 -18.13 -2.01 8.54
N ASP A 18 -18.28 -1.36 9.70
CA ASP A 18 -19.08 -1.86 10.82
C ASP A 18 -20.55 -2.09 10.42
N ARG A 19 -21.11 -1.22 9.55
CA ARG A 19 -22.49 -1.38 9.04
C ARG A 19 -22.63 -2.50 8.02
N GLN A 20 -21.57 -2.84 7.29
CA GLN A 20 -21.58 -3.89 6.28
C GLN A 20 -21.18 -5.26 6.83
N PHE A 21 -20.46 -5.29 7.96
CA PHE A 21 -19.94 -6.51 8.55
C PHE A 21 -21.04 -7.52 8.84
N ASP A 22 -20.87 -8.74 8.34
CA ASP A 22 -21.79 -9.84 8.57
C ASP A 22 -21.31 -10.68 9.77
N PRO A 23 -22.01 -10.67 10.92
CA PRO A 23 -21.60 -11.43 12.09
C PRO A 23 -21.66 -12.95 11.88
N SER A 24 -22.45 -13.43 10.93
CA SER A 24 -22.62 -14.87 10.68
C SER A 24 -21.38 -15.48 10.01
N THR A 25 -20.85 -14.78 9.01
CA THR A 25 -19.61 -15.18 8.31
C THR A 25 -18.36 -14.62 8.98
N GLY A 26 -18.50 -13.59 9.83
CA GLY A 26 -17.40 -12.90 10.47
C GLY A 26 -16.52 -12.13 9.47
N LEU A 27 -17.08 -11.73 8.33
CA LEU A 27 -16.39 -11.05 7.23
C LEU A 27 -17.30 -9.94 6.65
N LEU A 28 -16.71 -9.06 5.85
CA LEU A 28 -17.44 -8.18 4.95
C LEU A 28 -18.05 -9.03 3.82
N PRO A 29 -19.34 -8.83 3.47
CA PRO A 29 -20.01 -9.59 2.44
C PRO A 29 -19.43 -9.28 1.04
N PRO A 30 -19.57 -10.21 0.07
CA PRO A 30 -19.25 -9.93 -1.32
C PRO A 30 -19.92 -8.64 -1.82
N PRO A 31 -19.23 -7.82 -2.63
CA PRO A 31 -18.01 -8.15 -3.39
C PRO A 31 -16.68 -7.90 -2.63
N ALA A 32 -16.70 -7.69 -1.30
CA ALA A 32 -15.47 -7.44 -0.54
C ALA A 32 -14.48 -8.61 -0.63
N THR A 33 -13.21 -8.30 -0.92
CA THR A 33 -12.15 -9.31 -1.02
C THR A 33 -11.55 -9.65 0.35
N LEU A 34 -10.74 -10.71 0.43
CA LEU A 34 -9.92 -11.00 1.62
C LEU A 34 -8.98 -9.83 1.96
N SER A 35 -8.46 -9.14 0.95
CA SER A 35 -7.66 -7.93 1.13
C SER A 35 -8.46 -6.83 1.82
N CYS A 36 -9.70 -6.57 1.39
CA CYS A 36 -10.55 -5.56 2.02
C CYS A 36 -10.79 -5.90 3.50
N ASN A 37 -11.00 -7.17 3.84
CA ASN A 37 -11.19 -7.61 5.21
C ASN A 37 -9.92 -7.42 6.08
N LEU A 38 -8.72 -7.58 5.51
CA LEU A 38 -7.47 -7.25 6.22
C LEU A 38 -7.29 -5.74 6.40
N HIS A 39 -7.69 -4.93 5.43
CA HIS A 39 -7.73 -3.47 5.60
C HIS A 39 -8.71 -3.06 6.70
N TYR A 40 -9.86 -3.72 6.78
CA TYR A 40 -10.79 -3.51 7.89
C TYR A 40 -10.16 -3.89 9.24
N ALA A 41 -9.49 -5.04 9.34
CA ALA A 41 -8.74 -5.40 10.54
C ALA A 41 -7.67 -4.36 10.91
N LEU A 42 -6.94 -3.84 9.92
CA LEU A 42 -5.97 -2.76 10.12
C LEU A 42 -6.63 -1.49 10.66
N ALA A 43 -7.77 -1.05 10.10
CA ALA A 43 -8.49 0.12 10.58
C ALA A 43 -8.98 -0.04 12.04
N LEU A 44 -9.49 -1.23 12.39
CA LEU A 44 -9.86 -1.57 13.76
C LEU A 44 -8.66 -1.48 14.72
N LEU A 45 -7.48 -1.94 14.31
CA LEU A 45 -6.26 -1.84 15.12
C LEU A 45 -5.80 -0.39 15.30
N GLU A 46 -5.91 0.44 14.26
CA GLU A 46 -5.53 1.87 14.30
C GLU A 46 -6.43 2.71 15.22
N THR A 47 -7.73 2.40 15.32
CA THR A 47 -8.65 3.11 16.23
C THR A 47 -8.46 2.75 17.70
N ALA A 48 -7.66 1.71 18.01
CA ALA A 48 -7.20 1.33 19.35
C ALA A 48 -8.27 1.12 20.44
N GLU A 49 -9.54 0.95 20.07
CA GLU A 49 -10.59 0.60 21.01
C GLU A 49 -10.49 -0.89 21.40
N ARG A 50 -10.38 -1.18 22.71
CA ARG A 50 -10.26 -2.56 23.24
C ARG A 50 -11.27 -3.57 22.67
N PRO A 51 -12.58 -3.28 22.51
CA PRO A 51 -13.52 -4.26 21.94
C PRO A 51 -13.27 -4.55 20.45
N ARG A 52 -12.67 -3.60 19.71
CA ARG A 52 -12.38 -3.73 18.27
C ARG A 52 -11.14 -4.58 17.99
N MET A 53 -10.24 -4.69 18.97
CA MET A 53 -9.02 -5.51 18.85
C MET A 53 -9.34 -7.01 18.67
N GLY A 54 -10.24 -7.57 19.47
CA GLY A 54 -10.61 -8.99 19.35
C GLY A 54 -11.23 -9.34 17.99
N ARG A 55 -12.01 -8.41 17.41
CA ARG A 55 -12.57 -8.57 16.05
C ARG A 55 -11.46 -8.53 14.99
N ALA A 56 -10.52 -7.59 15.12
CA ALA A 56 -9.39 -7.50 14.19
C ALA A 56 -8.55 -8.78 14.21
N GLU A 57 -8.24 -9.32 15.38
CA GLU A 57 -7.48 -10.57 15.52
C GLU A 57 -8.24 -11.76 14.93
N ALA A 58 -9.55 -11.85 15.16
CA ALA A 58 -10.39 -12.89 14.58
C ALA A 58 -10.45 -12.82 13.04
N LEU A 59 -10.53 -11.61 12.46
CA LEU A 59 -10.46 -11.39 11.02
C LEU A 59 -9.12 -11.87 10.45
N ILE A 60 -8.01 -11.44 11.04
CA ILE A 60 -6.67 -11.81 10.59
C ILE A 60 -6.50 -13.33 10.66
N SER A 61 -6.83 -13.96 11.80
CA SER A 61 -6.72 -15.41 11.95
C SER A 61 -7.54 -16.15 10.88
N ARG A 62 -8.80 -15.78 10.69
CA ARG A 62 -9.69 -16.40 9.70
C ARG A 62 -9.16 -16.31 8.28
N ILE A 63 -8.73 -15.11 7.87
CA ILE A 63 -8.21 -14.86 6.53
C ILE A 63 -6.90 -15.61 6.33
N THR A 64 -6.01 -15.57 7.32
CA THR A 64 -4.73 -16.27 7.24
C THR A 64 -4.89 -17.79 7.15
N HIS A 65 -5.84 -18.37 7.89
CA HIS A 65 -6.18 -19.79 7.74
C HIS A 65 -6.78 -20.10 6.36
N ALA A 66 -7.67 -19.24 5.85
CA ALA A 66 -8.27 -19.43 4.53
C ALA A 66 -7.23 -19.41 3.39
N ILE A 67 -6.19 -18.57 3.50
CA ILE A 67 -5.09 -18.48 2.53
C ILE A 67 -4.24 -19.76 2.50
N LEU A 68 -4.10 -20.44 3.63
CA LEU A 68 -3.31 -21.66 3.76
C LEU A 68 -4.09 -22.92 3.33
N LEU A 69 -5.39 -22.81 3.05
CA LEU A 69 -6.24 -23.90 2.56
C LEU A 69 -6.37 -23.85 1.03
N PRO A 70 -6.41 -25.00 0.32
CA PRO A 70 -6.74 -25.05 -1.11
C PRO A 70 -8.19 -24.55 -1.34
N PRO A 71 -8.54 -23.74 -2.38
CA PRO A 71 -7.96 -23.62 -3.75
C PRO A 71 -7.24 -22.25 -3.99
N PRO A 72 -6.85 -21.82 -5.23
CA PRO A 72 -5.62 -21.05 -5.45
C PRO A 72 -5.60 -19.73 -4.66
N PRO A 73 -4.47 -19.44 -3.97
CA PRO A 73 -4.37 -18.27 -3.12
C PRO A 73 -4.53 -16.98 -3.95
N PRO A 74 -5.10 -15.92 -3.37
CA PRO A 74 -5.16 -14.61 -4.01
C PRO A 74 -3.75 -14.15 -4.41
N PRO A 75 -3.62 -13.21 -5.39
CA PRO A 75 -2.33 -12.68 -5.78
C PRO A 75 -1.53 -12.22 -4.54
N PRO A 76 -0.25 -12.59 -4.40
CA PRO A 76 0.48 -12.38 -3.15
C PRO A 76 0.56 -10.91 -2.73
N SER A 77 0.60 -9.96 -3.68
CA SER A 77 0.52 -8.51 -3.39
C SER A 77 -0.77 -8.12 -2.70
N ALA A 78 -1.93 -8.61 -3.17
CA ALA A 78 -3.23 -8.14 -2.68
C ALA A 78 -3.42 -8.41 -1.19
N THR A 79 -2.83 -9.49 -0.67
CA THR A 79 -3.09 -9.97 0.69
C THR A 79 -1.83 -9.90 1.58
N GLY A 80 -0.65 -10.14 1.00
CA GLY A 80 0.62 -9.98 1.70
C GLY A 80 0.92 -8.54 2.08
N PHE A 81 0.52 -7.57 1.25
CA PHE A 81 0.69 -6.15 1.54
C PHE A 81 -0.01 -5.68 2.84
N PRO A 82 -1.34 -5.83 3.00
CA PRO A 82 -2.00 -5.39 4.23
C PRO A 82 -1.53 -6.18 5.46
N LEU A 83 -1.17 -7.47 5.32
CA LEU A 83 -0.56 -8.23 6.41
C LEU A 83 0.81 -7.68 6.82
N ALA A 84 1.66 -7.29 5.85
CA ALA A 84 2.95 -6.68 6.15
C ALA A 84 2.78 -5.33 6.88
N LEU A 85 1.76 -4.55 6.53
CA LEU A 85 1.41 -3.32 7.27
C LEU A 85 1.00 -3.62 8.71
N ILE A 86 0.12 -4.59 8.92
CA ILE A 86 -0.32 -5.03 10.25
C ILE A 86 0.89 -5.49 11.06
N TRP A 87 1.78 -6.29 10.48
CA TRP A 87 3.01 -6.75 11.12
C TRP A 87 3.87 -5.58 11.60
N HIS A 88 4.20 -4.65 10.69
CA HIS A 88 5.11 -3.55 11.02
C HIS A 88 4.53 -2.57 12.04
N ARG A 89 3.22 -2.34 12.02
CA ARG A 89 2.57 -1.33 12.87
C ARG A 89 2.05 -1.89 14.19
N HIS A 90 1.56 -3.12 14.19
CA HIS A 90 0.78 -3.67 15.30
C HIS A 90 1.32 -4.97 15.89
N ARG A 91 2.40 -5.58 15.39
CA ARG A 91 2.88 -6.89 15.90
C ARG A 91 2.95 -6.99 17.42
N MET A 92 3.46 -5.96 18.09
CA MET A 92 3.65 -5.96 19.56
C MET A 92 2.34 -5.91 20.34
N ARG A 93 1.24 -5.55 19.68
CA ARG A 93 -0.11 -5.52 20.26
C ARG A 93 -0.84 -6.84 20.05
N LEU A 94 -0.46 -7.63 19.05
CA LEU A 94 -1.14 -8.88 18.72
C LEU A 94 -0.74 -10.00 19.67
N VAL A 95 -1.65 -10.94 19.90
CA VAL A 95 -1.33 -12.18 20.62
C VAL A 95 -0.21 -12.98 19.91
N PRO A 96 0.70 -13.64 20.65
CA PRO A 96 1.87 -14.33 20.06
C PRO A 96 1.52 -15.36 18.97
N ALA A 97 0.47 -16.15 19.18
CA ALA A 97 0.01 -17.14 18.19
C ALA A 97 -0.37 -16.49 16.85
N LEU A 98 -0.94 -15.28 16.88
CA LEU A 98 -1.27 -14.54 15.67
C LEU A 98 -0.01 -13.95 15.01
N GLN A 99 0.98 -13.54 15.80
CA GLN A 99 2.27 -13.09 15.26
C GLN A 99 2.96 -14.21 14.47
N GLU A 100 3.03 -15.42 15.04
CA GLU A 100 3.59 -16.59 14.36
C GLU A 100 2.83 -16.88 13.06
N LEU A 101 1.50 -16.89 13.12
CA LEU A 101 0.65 -17.14 11.96
C LEU A 101 0.86 -16.10 10.84
N ILE A 102 0.90 -14.80 11.17
CA ILE A 102 1.19 -13.73 10.20
C ILE A 102 2.59 -13.91 9.60
N SER A 103 3.60 -14.17 10.42
CA SER A 103 4.98 -14.37 9.97
C SER A 103 5.09 -15.52 8.98
N SER A 104 4.53 -16.68 9.30
CA SER A 104 4.51 -17.85 8.41
C SER A 104 3.80 -17.57 7.09
N THR A 105 2.69 -16.84 7.11
CA THR A 105 1.95 -16.50 5.90
C THR A 105 2.66 -15.46 5.04
N LEU A 106 3.31 -14.47 5.65
CA LEU A 106 4.16 -13.52 4.93
C LEU A 106 5.36 -14.22 4.29
N GLN A 107 5.98 -15.18 4.97
CA GLN A 107 7.03 -16.02 4.40
C GLN A 107 6.53 -16.83 3.20
N HIS A 108 5.33 -17.42 3.31
CA HIS A 108 4.69 -18.11 2.20
C HIS A 108 4.51 -17.18 0.99
N PHE A 109 3.91 -15.99 1.19
CA PHE A 109 3.73 -15.02 0.11
C PHE A 109 5.04 -14.57 -0.53
N ALA A 110 6.05 -14.23 0.28
CA ALA A 110 7.35 -13.85 -0.23
C ALA A 110 8.01 -14.99 -1.02
N SER A 111 7.88 -16.24 -0.58
CA SER A 111 8.38 -17.41 -1.32
C SER A 111 7.69 -17.57 -2.69
N THR A 112 6.38 -17.34 -2.78
CA THR A 112 5.65 -17.33 -4.06
C THR A 112 6.13 -16.20 -4.96
N LEU A 113 6.35 -15.00 -4.42
CA LEU A 113 6.87 -13.86 -5.18
C LEU A 113 8.28 -14.12 -5.73
N ARG A 114 9.13 -14.85 -4.98
CA ARG A 114 10.47 -15.23 -5.46
C ARG A 114 10.44 -16.09 -6.72
N GLN A 115 9.37 -16.85 -6.94
CA GLN A 115 9.21 -17.71 -8.11
C GLN A 115 8.68 -16.96 -9.34
N ARG A 116 8.16 -15.74 -9.16
CA ARG A 116 7.63 -14.93 -10.27
C ARG A 116 8.78 -14.28 -11.05
N SER A 117 8.52 -14.02 -12.33
CA SER A 117 9.43 -13.25 -13.16
C SER A 117 9.59 -11.84 -12.60
N SER A 118 10.80 -11.27 -12.67
CA SER A 118 11.04 -9.88 -12.26
C SER A 118 10.20 -8.87 -13.03
N ARG A 119 9.64 -9.26 -14.19
CA ARG A 119 8.74 -8.44 -14.99
C ARG A 119 7.30 -8.40 -14.46
N ASP A 120 6.94 -9.29 -13.54
CA ASP A 120 5.57 -9.45 -13.05
C ASP A 120 5.35 -8.88 -11.64
N LEU A 121 6.43 -8.47 -10.97
CA LEU A 121 6.39 -7.89 -9.63
C LEU A 121 6.06 -6.40 -9.69
N ASP A 122 5.14 -5.94 -8.83
CA ASP A 122 4.84 -4.53 -8.61
C ASP A 122 5.61 -3.93 -7.42
N ALA A 123 5.45 -2.63 -7.15
CA ALA A 123 6.19 -1.98 -6.07
C ALA A 123 5.80 -2.47 -4.67
N LEU A 124 4.54 -2.88 -4.48
CA LEU A 124 4.05 -3.43 -3.22
C LEU A 124 4.61 -4.85 -3.00
N ASP A 125 4.74 -5.65 -4.06
CA ASP A 125 5.44 -6.94 -4.03
C ASP A 125 6.89 -6.77 -3.56
N VAL A 126 7.61 -5.77 -4.10
CA VAL A 126 8.99 -5.48 -3.68
C VAL A 126 9.05 -5.09 -2.19
N PHE A 127 8.10 -4.28 -1.71
CA PHE A 127 8.01 -3.94 -0.30
C PHE A 127 7.78 -5.17 0.60
N VAL A 128 6.87 -6.06 0.20
CA VAL A 128 6.61 -7.31 0.93
C VAL A 128 7.87 -8.17 0.98
N MET A 129 8.55 -8.37 -0.15
CA MET A 129 9.79 -9.15 -0.21
C MET A 129 10.89 -8.57 0.68
N LEU A 130 11.15 -7.26 0.61
CA LEU A 130 12.13 -6.59 1.46
C LEU A 130 11.79 -6.73 2.94
N SER A 131 10.52 -6.49 3.29
CA SER A 131 10.04 -6.59 4.66
C SER A 131 10.26 -7.99 5.24
N VAL A 132 9.85 -9.02 4.50
CA VAL A 132 9.98 -10.42 4.93
C VAL A 132 11.43 -10.80 5.08
N ALA A 133 12.25 -10.53 4.07
CA ALA A 133 13.67 -10.85 4.11
C ALA A 133 14.38 -10.23 5.33
N GLU A 134 14.02 -8.99 5.69
CA GLU A 134 14.61 -8.28 6.83
C GLU A 134 14.22 -8.90 8.17
N PHE A 135 12.93 -9.15 8.42
CA PHE A 135 12.50 -9.67 9.72
C PHE A 135 12.77 -11.17 9.91
N THR A 136 12.94 -11.93 8.82
CA THR A 136 13.32 -13.35 8.89
C THR A 136 14.83 -13.59 8.75
N PHE A 137 15.61 -12.53 8.52
CA PHE A 137 17.04 -12.62 8.25
C PHE A 137 17.39 -13.57 7.08
N ASP A 138 16.53 -13.64 6.05
CA ASP A 138 16.79 -14.47 4.85
C ASP A 138 17.66 -13.68 3.86
N SER A 139 18.96 -13.95 3.88
CA SER A 139 19.95 -13.26 3.04
C SER A 139 19.74 -13.51 1.54
N VAL A 140 19.23 -14.68 1.14
CA VAL A 140 18.99 -15.02 -0.26
C VAL A 140 17.78 -14.26 -0.78
N MET A 141 16.69 -14.22 0.00
CA MET A 141 15.52 -13.40 -0.31
C MET A 141 15.86 -11.91 -0.32
N LEU A 142 16.70 -11.46 0.61
CA LEU A 142 17.14 -10.06 0.69
C LEU A 142 17.90 -9.65 -0.57
N ALA A 143 18.86 -10.45 -1.03
CA ALA A 143 19.60 -10.18 -2.26
C ALA A 143 18.67 -10.09 -3.48
N GLN A 144 17.68 -10.99 -3.57
CA GLN A 144 16.68 -10.97 -4.64
C GLN A 144 15.79 -9.72 -4.56
N ALA A 145 15.30 -9.38 -3.37
CA ALA A 145 14.45 -8.21 -3.13
C ALA A 145 15.17 -6.89 -3.45
N LEU A 146 16.47 -6.78 -3.09
CA LEU A 146 17.30 -5.63 -3.44
C LEU A 146 17.50 -5.49 -4.96
N ALA A 147 17.71 -6.61 -5.67
CA ALA A 147 17.77 -6.57 -7.14
C ALA A 147 16.45 -6.09 -7.77
N GLN A 148 15.30 -6.46 -7.18
CA GLN A 148 14.00 -5.95 -7.63
C GLN A 148 13.80 -4.47 -7.28
N PHE A 149 14.25 -4.02 -6.11
CA PHE A 149 14.26 -2.62 -5.72
C PHE A 149 15.11 -1.76 -6.68
N ASP A 150 16.27 -2.27 -7.10
CA ASP A 150 17.12 -1.62 -8.10
C ASP A 150 16.42 -1.50 -9.45
N GLN A 151 15.71 -2.55 -9.87
CA GLN A 151 14.92 -2.54 -11.09
C GLN A 151 13.78 -1.53 -11.00
N LEU A 152 13.06 -1.48 -9.87
CA LEU A 152 12.02 -0.48 -9.62
C LEU A 152 12.61 0.94 -9.71
N GLY A 153 13.79 1.17 -9.13
CA GLY A 153 14.46 2.47 -9.21
C GLY A 153 14.81 2.88 -10.64
N ARG A 154 15.26 1.95 -11.48
CA ARG A 154 15.48 2.22 -12.91
C ARG A 154 14.20 2.57 -13.66
N LEU A 155 13.08 1.93 -13.32
CA LEU A 155 11.78 2.23 -13.91
C LEU A 155 11.27 3.63 -13.53
N ILE A 156 11.43 4.03 -12.27
CA ILE A 156 11.03 5.36 -11.79
C ILE A 156 11.90 6.46 -12.44
N ALA A 157 13.21 6.20 -12.61
CA ALA A 157 14.15 7.15 -13.19
C ALA A 157 14.10 7.24 -14.72
N ALA A 158 13.45 6.28 -15.40
CA ALA A 158 13.35 6.30 -16.85
C ALA A 158 12.51 7.49 -17.32
N PRO A 159 12.95 8.25 -18.35
CA PRO A 159 12.10 9.29 -18.93
C PRO A 159 10.83 8.65 -19.50
N ALA A 160 9.69 9.34 -19.38
CA ALA A 160 8.45 8.92 -20.00
C ALA A 160 8.67 8.81 -21.53
N SER A 161 8.84 7.58 -22.04
CA SER A 161 9.01 7.37 -23.47
C SER A 161 7.76 7.86 -24.20
N PRO A 162 7.89 8.71 -25.24
CA PRO A 162 6.74 9.07 -26.05
C PRO A 162 6.15 7.79 -26.64
N LEU A 163 4.85 7.57 -26.40
CA LEU A 163 4.10 6.44 -26.94
C LEU A 163 4.19 6.48 -28.47
N THR A 164 5.13 5.74 -29.04
CA THR A 164 5.15 5.49 -30.48
C THR A 164 4.00 4.53 -30.79
N SER A 165 2.97 5.08 -31.40
CA SER A 165 1.81 4.38 -31.94
C SER A 165 2.24 3.31 -32.94
N GLY A 166 2.32 2.06 -32.49
CA GLY A 166 2.54 0.89 -33.35
C GLY A 166 3.60 -0.06 -32.83
N GLY A 167 3.27 -0.86 -31.81
CA GLY A 167 4.14 -1.94 -31.37
C GLY A 167 3.74 -2.46 -29.99
N THR A 168 3.44 -3.75 -29.93
CA THR A 168 3.36 -4.62 -28.75
C THR A 168 3.45 -3.91 -27.38
N ARG A 169 2.31 -3.84 -26.67
CA ARG A 169 2.16 -3.34 -25.29
C ARG A 169 3.23 -3.94 -24.37
N THR A 170 4.32 -3.21 -24.18
CA THR A 170 5.33 -3.48 -23.14
C THR A 170 5.08 -2.54 -21.96
N ARG A 171 5.46 -2.96 -20.75
CA ARG A 171 5.20 -2.27 -19.46
C ARG A 171 5.57 -0.76 -19.44
N HIS A 172 6.51 -0.33 -20.30
CA HIS A 172 6.84 1.10 -20.51
C HIS A 172 5.64 1.93 -21.02
N ALA A 173 4.76 1.34 -21.82
CA ALA A 173 3.52 1.98 -22.29
C ALA A 173 2.42 1.98 -21.21
N HIS A 174 2.52 1.12 -20.19
CA HIS A 174 1.54 1.06 -19.09
C HIS A 174 1.87 2.02 -17.95
N ILE A 175 3.13 2.22 -17.56
CA ILE A 175 3.52 3.24 -16.55
C ILE A 175 3.18 4.67 -17.04
N ALA A 176 3.06 4.87 -18.35
CA ALA A 176 2.60 6.11 -18.96
C ALA A 176 1.08 6.35 -18.82
N ALA A 177 0.29 5.34 -18.44
CA ALA A 177 -1.11 5.50 -18.06
C ALA A 177 -1.17 5.73 -16.54
N GLY A 178 -1.72 6.86 -16.10
CA GLY A 178 -1.60 7.39 -14.74
C GLY A 178 -1.84 6.41 -13.58
N ASP A 179 -2.63 5.34 -13.72
CA ASP A 179 -3.09 4.48 -12.61
C ASP A 179 -2.02 3.66 -11.85
N HIS A 180 -0.72 3.91 -12.04
CA HIS A 180 0.38 3.15 -11.45
C HIS A 180 1.29 3.93 -10.49
N TRP A 181 1.23 5.26 -10.43
CA TRP A 181 2.14 6.03 -9.57
C TRP A 181 1.73 5.99 -8.10
N THR A 182 0.43 5.96 -7.81
CA THR A 182 -0.07 5.93 -6.44
C THR A 182 0.39 4.68 -5.65
N PRO A 183 0.29 3.45 -6.18
CA PRO A 183 0.89 2.27 -5.53
C PRO A 183 2.41 2.37 -5.37
N ILE A 184 3.12 2.98 -6.32
CA ILE A 184 4.58 3.19 -6.24
C ILE A 184 4.91 4.14 -5.07
N LEU A 185 4.26 5.30 -5.00
CA LEU A 185 4.48 6.28 -3.94
C LEU A 185 4.21 5.69 -2.54
N ILE A 186 3.15 4.90 -2.40
CA ILE A 186 2.85 4.19 -1.16
C ILE A 186 3.95 3.18 -0.82
N ALA A 187 4.37 2.36 -1.78
CA ALA A 187 5.45 1.40 -1.58
C ALA A 187 6.74 2.11 -1.12
N LEU A 188 7.10 3.24 -1.74
CA LEU A 188 8.28 4.01 -1.38
C LEU A 188 8.19 4.57 0.05
N HIS A 189 7.05 5.13 0.45
CA HIS A 189 6.84 5.60 1.83
C HIS A 189 6.91 4.45 2.83
N LEU A 190 6.46 3.25 2.45
CA LEU A 190 6.54 2.09 3.33
C LEU A 190 7.95 1.56 3.46
N MET A 191 8.71 1.51 2.36
CA MET A 191 10.12 1.16 2.40
C MET A 191 10.90 2.14 3.28
N GLU A 192 10.67 3.44 3.13
CA GLU A 192 11.26 4.48 4.00
C GLU A 192 10.94 4.26 5.49
N ASN A 193 9.68 3.95 5.80
CA ASN A 193 9.22 3.81 7.17
C ASN A 193 9.61 2.50 7.85
N HIS A 194 9.73 1.40 7.09
CA HIS A 194 9.73 0.06 7.67
C HIS A 194 10.91 -0.81 7.25
N VAL A 195 11.66 -0.45 6.20
CA VAL A 195 12.87 -1.17 5.78
C VAL A 195 14.09 -0.44 6.33
N ARG A 196 15.01 -1.17 6.98
CA ARG A 196 16.24 -0.60 7.59
C ARG A 196 17.50 -0.96 6.83
N HIS A 197 17.39 -1.71 5.74
CA HIS A 197 18.54 -2.07 4.93
C HIS A 197 19.25 -0.81 4.35
N PRO A 198 20.59 -0.65 4.54
CA PRO A 198 21.32 0.55 4.12
C PRO A 198 21.14 0.92 2.64
N ALA A 199 21.21 -0.06 1.74
CA ALA A 199 21.05 0.17 0.30
C ALA A 199 19.67 0.75 -0.08
N VAL A 200 18.64 0.51 0.73
CA VAL A 200 17.31 1.10 0.52
C VAL A 200 17.30 2.53 1.06
N LEU A 201 17.78 2.73 2.29
CA LEU A 201 17.83 4.04 2.95
C LEU A 201 18.64 5.08 2.14
N GLU A 202 19.76 4.68 1.55
CA GLU A 202 20.61 5.57 0.74
C GLU A 202 19.93 6.09 -0.52
N ARG A 203 18.89 5.40 -1.02
CA ARG A 203 18.30 5.66 -2.34
C ARG A 203 16.85 6.11 -2.28
N ILE A 204 16.14 5.81 -1.19
CA ILE A 204 14.69 5.98 -1.11
C ILE A 204 14.25 7.44 -1.32
N GLU A 205 15.01 8.40 -0.79
CA GLU A 205 14.74 9.84 -0.98
C GLU A 205 14.82 10.25 -2.46
N ALA A 206 15.86 9.81 -3.17
CA ALA A 206 16.02 10.11 -4.60
C ALA A 206 14.90 9.50 -5.45
N LEU A 207 14.45 8.29 -5.08
CA LEU A 207 13.33 7.63 -5.74
C LEU A 207 12.00 8.35 -5.49
N HIS A 208 11.74 8.79 -4.26
CA HIS A 208 10.59 9.64 -3.93
C HIS A 208 10.56 10.91 -4.78
N ASN A 209 11.67 11.65 -4.80
CA ASN A 209 11.80 12.88 -5.58
C ASN A 209 11.58 12.63 -7.08
N SER A 210 12.06 11.50 -7.59
CA SER A 210 11.88 11.14 -9.00
C SER A 210 10.43 10.76 -9.31
N ALA A 211 9.80 9.94 -8.47
CA ALA A 211 8.41 9.54 -8.65
C ALA A 211 7.45 10.74 -8.64
N TRP A 212 7.63 11.68 -7.71
CA TRP A 212 6.83 12.91 -7.66
C TRP A 212 7.06 13.83 -8.86
N LYS A 213 8.29 13.93 -9.37
CA LYS A 213 8.58 14.70 -10.60
C LYS A 213 7.90 14.09 -11.82
N GLN A 214 7.92 12.76 -11.94
CA GLN A 214 7.27 12.05 -13.04
C GLN A 214 5.75 12.25 -13.00
N LEU A 215 5.13 12.07 -11.82
CA LEU A 215 3.70 12.29 -11.62
C LEU A 215 3.28 13.71 -12.04
N ARG A 216 4.06 14.75 -11.70
CA ARG A 216 3.81 16.14 -12.11
C ARG A 216 3.96 16.36 -13.62
N SER A 217 4.87 15.65 -14.26
CA SER A 217 5.15 15.81 -15.70
C SER A 217 4.09 15.20 -16.62
N LEU A 218 3.14 14.44 -16.06
CA LEU A 218 2.05 13.85 -16.84
C LEU A 218 1.10 14.94 -17.35
N PRO A 219 0.80 14.97 -18.67
CA PRO A 219 -0.12 15.95 -19.23
C PRO A 219 -1.55 15.75 -18.72
N PRO A 220 -2.31 16.83 -18.47
CA PRO A 220 -3.65 16.75 -17.90
C PRO A 220 -4.63 15.93 -18.76
N ASP A 221 -4.47 15.94 -20.08
CA ASP A 221 -5.42 15.30 -21.01
C ASP A 221 -5.21 13.79 -21.22
N ASN A 222 -4.10 13.20 -20.75
CA ASN A 222 -3.81 11.77 -20.94
C ASN A 222 -3.99 10.98 -19.65
N ALA A 223 -5.22 10.58 -19.30
CA ALA A 223 -5.54 9.71 -18.15
C ALA A 223 -5.06 10.18 -16.76
N GLY A 224 -4.17 11.17 -16.64
CA GLY A 224 -3.63 11.72 -15.40
C GLY A 224 -4.71 12.44 -14.58
N LEU A 225 -5.73 12.98 -15.23
CA LEU A 225 -6.94 13.47 -14.55
C LEU A 225 -7.64 12.38 -13.71
N HIS A 226 -7.58 11.09 -14.08
CA HIS A 226 -8.16 10.02 -13.26
C HIS A 226 -7.35 9.74 -11.99
N GLU A 227 -6.01 9.78 -12.08
CA GLU A 227 -5.16 9.56 -10.91
C GLU A 227 -5.27 10.71 -9.91
N PHE A 228 -5.27 11.96 -10.39
CA PHE A 228 -5.54 13.16 -9.57
C PHE A 228 -6.96 13.20 -9.01
N ARG A 229 -7.90 12.43 -9.58
CA ARG A 229 -9.26 12.23 -9.06
C ARG A 229 -9.37 11.04 -8.11
N SER A 230 -8.33 10.20 -7.97
CA SER A 230 -8.39 9.07 -7.04
C SER A 230 -8.38 9.59 -5.60
N ALA A 231 -9.35 9.15 -4.79
CA ALA A 231 -9.46 9.53 -3.38
C ALA A 231 -8.15 9.22 -2.62
N LYS A 232 -7.46 8.16 -3.05
CA LYS A 232 -6.18 7.71 -2.53
C LYS A 232 -5.04 8.71 -2.78
N LEU A 233 -4.82 9.15 -4.02
CA LEU A 233 -3.78 10.15 -4.32
C LEU A 233 -4.13 11.50 -3.70
N ALA A 234 -5.41 11.90 -3.74
CA ALA A 234 -5.84 13.14 -3.12
C ALA A 234 -5.60 13.16 -1.60
N THR A 235 -5.92 12.05 -0.90
CA THR A 235 -5.59 11.88 0.52
C THR A 235 -4.07 11.96 0.74
N LEU A 236 -3.27 11.36 -0.16
CA LEU A 236 -1.80 11.40 -0.06
C LEU A 236 -1.28 12.84 -0.19
N ILE A 237 -1.80 13.60 -1.15
CA ILE A 237 -1.45 15.02 -1.33
C ILE A 237 -1.88 15.84 -0.11
N GLU A 238 -3.12 15.69 0.38
CA GLU A 238 -3.61 16.41 1.58
C GLU A 238 -2.76 16.10 2.83
N ARG A 239 -2.36 14.83 2.97
CA ARG A 239 -1.44 14.38 4.02
C ARG A 239 -0.10 15.08 3.96
N ILE A 240 0.40 15.35 2.76
CA ILE A 240 1.70 15.94 2.48
C ILE A 240 1.70 17.47 2.60
N THR A 241 0.77 18.15 1.92
CA THR A 241 0.80 19.60 1.78
C THR A 241 0.26 20.32 3.00
N SER A 242 -0.48 19.62 3.86
CA SER A 242 -1.19 20.21 5.01
C SER A 242 -2.15 21.36 4.66
N THR A 243 -2.39 21.58 3.37
CA THR A 243 -3.48 22.41 2.88
C THR A 243 -4.76 21.62 3.08
N SER A 244 -5.66 22.14 3.92
CA SER A 244 -7.04 21.66 3.94
C SER A 244 -7.63 22.08 2.60
N SER A 245 -7.76 21.13 1.67
CA SER A 245 -8.48 21.36 0.43
C SER A 245 -9.92 21.70 0.80
N ALA A 246 -10.29 22.97 0.72
CA ALA A 246 -11.65 23.47 0.96
C ALA A 246 -12.68 22.96 -0.08
N HIS A 247 -12.27 22.05 -0.98
CA HIS A 247 -13.05 21.57 -2.13
C HIS A 247 -13.06 20.04 -2.27
N HIS A 248 -12.61 19.29 -1.26
CA HIS A 248 -12.92 17.86 -1.22
C HIS A 248 -14.24 17.66 -0.48
N ASP A 249 -15.23 17.18 -1.24
CA ASP A 249 -16.50 16.70 -0.73
C ASP A 249 -16.21 15.78 0.47
N ASP A 250 -16.74 16.13 1.65
CA ASP A 250 -16.49 15.41 2.92
C ASP A 250 -17.04 13.97 2.91
N SER A 251 -17.59 13.53 1.77
CA SER A 251 -18.07 12.18 1.54
C SER A 251 -16.91 11.18 1.51
N VAL A 252 -16.81 10.38 2.57
CA VAL A 252 -16.00 9.16 2.57
C VAL A 252 -16.52 8.22 1.47
N PRO A 253 -15.63 7.59 0.66
CA PRO A 253 -16.05 6.70 -0.42
C PRO A 253 -16.98 5.59 0.09
N CYS A 254 -17.99 5.21 -0.69
CA CYS A 254 -18.89 4.12 -0.31
C CYS A 254 -18.39 2.74 -0.79
N VAL A 255 -17.34 2.71 -1.61
CA VAL A 255 -16.80 1.50 -2.24
C VAL A 255 -15.62 0.96 -1.43
N ASN A 256 -15.62 -0.35 -1.15
CA ASN A 256 -14.64 -1.00 -0.28
C ASN A 256 -13.18 -0.85 -0.75
N ASP A 257 -12.94 -0.89 -2.06
CA ASP A 257 -11.58 -0.73 -2.62
C ASP A 257 -11.06 0.70 -2.48
N ASP A 258 -11.93 1.70 -2.65
CA ASP A 258 -11.58 3.11 -2.44
C ASP A 258 -11.28 3.38 -0.96
N LEU A 259 -12.07 2.79 -0.05
CA LEU A 259 -11.83 2.88 1.40
C LEU A 259 -10.52 2.24 1.82
N ALA A 260 -10.22 1.05 1.28
CA ALA A 260 -8.93 0.40 1.51
C ALA A 260 -7.78 1.28 1.00
N GLY A 261 -7.94 1.91 -0.16
CA GLY A 261 -6.98 2.86 -0.72
C GLY A 261 -6.72 4.08 0.18
N VAL A 262 -7.79 4.75 0.66
CA VAL A 262 -7.68 5.88 1.58
C VAL A 262 -7.02 5.45 2.90
N LEU A 263 -7.46 4.33 3.49
CA LEU A 263 -6.88 3.79 4.71
C LEU A 263 -5.37 3.59 4.59
N GLN A 264 -4.91 2.99 3.48
CA GLN A 264 -3.49 2.75 3.24
C GLN A 264 -2.66 4.01 3.42
N VAL A 265 -3.17 5.16 2.96
CA VAL A 265 -2.49 6.45 3.09
C VAL A 265 -2.59 7.01 4.52
N LEU A 266 -3.74 6.85 5.18
CA LEU A 266 -3.95 7.35 6.55
C LEU A 266 -3.00 6.70 7.56
N VAL A 267 -2.60 5.45 7.33
CA VAL A 267 -1.69 4.71 8.21
C VAL A 267 -0.21 4.94 7.90
N LEU A 268 0.14 5.68 6.85
CA LEU A 268 1.53 6.00 6.54
C LEU A 268 2.07 7.11 7.44
N ASN A 269 3.32 6.97 7.86
CA ASN A 269 4.11 8.07 8.37
C ASN A 269 4.74 8.78 7.16
N ILE A 270 4.10 9.82 6.65
CA ILE A 270 4.58 10.48 5.44
C ILE A 270 5.66 11.49 5.83
N GLY A 271 6.91 11.13 5.60
CA GLY A 271 8.04 12.05 5.50
C GLY A 271 8.11 12.58 4.06
N MET A 272 8.40 13.87 3.90
CA MET A 272 8.60 14.46 2.59
C MET A 272 9.90 15.24 2.53
N PRO A 273 10.73 15.03 1.51
CA PRO A 273 11.85 15.91 1.21
C PRO A 273 11.34 17.34 0.98
N ARG A 274 12.02 18.32 1.57
CA ARG A 274 11.62 19.75 1.50
C ARG A 274 11.43 20.24 0.05
N ALA A 275 12.25 19.74 -0.87
CA ALA A 275 12.18 20.08 -2.30
C ALA A 275 10.84 19.67 -2.93
N THR A 276 10.30 18.51 -2.56
CA THR A 276 9.04 17.98 -3.11
C THR A 276 7.84 18.68 -2.48
N THR A 277 7.94 19.09 -1.21
CA THR A 277 6.91 19.92 -0.57
C THR A 277 6.79 21.26 -1.29
N ALA A 278 7.92 21.96 -1.49
CA ALA A 278 7.95 23.21 -2.25
C ALA A 278 7.44 23.01 -3.70
N MET A 279 7.74 21.87 -4.32
CA MET A 279 7.27 21.53 -5.65
C MET A 279 5.75 21.37 -5.74
N LEU A 280 5.10 20.84 -4.70
CA LEU A 280 3.64 20.61 -4.66
C LEU A 280 2.85 21.85 -4.21
N THR A 281 3.46 22.76 -3.44
CA THR A 281 2.80 23.99 -2.94
C THR A 281 3.00 25.22 -3.83
N ALA A 282 3.87 25.14 -4.85
CA ALA A 282 4.18 26.25 -5.76
C ALA A 282 3.27 26.31 -7.01
N ALA A 283 2.17 25.57 -7.02
CA ALA A 283 1.10 25.63 -8.02
C ALA A 283 -0.07 26.46 -7.47
#